data_AF-R4XI15-F1
#
_entry.id   AF-R4XI15-F1
#
_cell.length_a   1.000
_cell.length_b   1.000
_cell.length_c   1.000
_cell.angle_alpha   90.00
_cell.angle_beta   90.00
_cell.angle_gamma   90.00
#
_symmetry.space_group_name_H-M   'P 1'
#
loop_
_entity.id
_entity.type
_entity.pdbx_description
1 polymer ?
#
loop_
_entity_poly.entity_id
_entity_poly.type
_entity_poly.pdbx_seq_one_letter_code
_entity_poly.pdbx_strand_id
1 'polypeptide(L)'
;MAFGNRISQIESTSIDLSFEGFAVFSNDEETRQFLVAKLSRTSNDALRDIRVSLDAILSQFDLPALYKEPQFHASFAWRDYDDGDSEWLLERLDTAFTADLRSQHIEIDCIKVKIGKDVTVVPLAQKLRGGRN
;
A
#
# COMPACT_ATOMS: atom_id res chain seq x y z
N MET A 1 11.43 -16.75 10.83
CA MET A 1 11.33 -15.91 12.03
C MET A 1 11.98 -14.51 11.90
N ALA A 2 12.82 -14.24 10.90
CA ALA A 2 13.50 -12.94 10.78
C ALA A 2 12.63 -11.77 10.27
N PHE A 3 11.61 -12.04 9.44
CA PHE A 3 10.75 -11.01 8.83
C PHE A 3 9.86 -10.27 9.84
N GLY A 4 9.14 -11.03 10.68
CA GLY A 4 8.28 -10.47 11.72
C GLY A 4 9.04 -9.58 12.71
N ASN A 5 10.27 -9.97 13.07
CA ASN A 5 11.11 -9.24 14.02
C ASN A 5 11.60 -7.87 13.50
N ARG A 6 11.72 -7.67 12.18
CA ARG A 6 12.16 -6.38 11.59
C ARG A 6 10.98 -5.43 11.33
N ILE A 7 9.83 -5.95 10.92
CA ILE A 7 8.61 -5.12 10.84
C ILE A 7 8.11 -4.73 12.24
N SER A 8 8.27 -5.60 13.24
CA SER A 8 7.94 -5.24 14.63
C SER A 8 8.85 -4.16 15.22
N GLN A 9 9.94 -3.77 14.54
CA GLN A 9 10.80 -2.64 14.92
C GLN A 9 10.32 -1.31 14.34
N ILE A 10 9.29 -1.31 13.49
CA ILE A 10 8.57 -0.07 13.17
C ILE A 10 7.87 0.33 14.46
N GLU A 11 8.37 1.39 15.09
CA GLU A 11 7.94 1.85 16.43
C GLU A 11 6.48 2.34 16.46
N SER A 12 5.88 2.57 15.28
CA SER A 12 4.50 3.02 15.15
C SER A 12 3.52 1.89 15.43
N THR A 13 2.59 2.12 16.37
CA THR A 13 1.47 1.20 16.66
C THR A 13 0.39 1.19 15.57
N SER A 14 0.40 2.22 14.73
CA SER A 14 -0.45 2.34 13.55
C SER A 14 0.10 3.40 12.61
N ILE A 15 -0.32 3.35 11.35
CA ILE A 15 0.01 4.35 10.34
C ILE A 15 -1.30 4.89 9.78
N ASP A 16 -1.44 6.22 9.76
CA ASP A 16 -2.60 6.87 9.15
C ASP A 16 -2.32 7.17 7.67
N LEU A 17 -3.22 6.70 6.81
CA LEU A 17 -3.12 6.84 5.36
C LEU A 17 -4.26 7.71 4.82
N SER A 18 -3.90 8.65 3.96
CA SER A 18 -4.83 9.50 3.22
C SER A 18 -4.53 9.44 1.72
N PHE A 19 -5.46 9.94 0.92
CA PHE A 19 -5.45 9.83 -0.54
C PHE A 19 -5.36 11.20 -1.21
N GLU A 20 -4.84 11.26 -2.44
CA GLU A 20 -4.66 12.52 -3.18
C GLU A 20 -5.47 12.65 -4.47
N GLY A 21 -5.94 11.52 -5.03
CA GLY A 21 -6.72 11.48 -6.26
C GLY A 21 -6.75 10.08 -6.87
N PHE A 22 -7.23 10.01 -8.12
CA PHE A 22 -7.39 8.76 -8.84
C PHE A 22 -6.32 8.55 -9.92
N ALA A 23 -6.15 7.29 -10.35
CA ALA A 23 -5.34 6.92 -11.51
C ALA A 23 -5.79 5.58 -12.10
N VAL A 24 -5.32 5.27 -13.31
CA VAL A 24 -5.39 3.94 -13.89
C VAL A 24 -3.99 3.37 -14.02
N PHE A 25 -3.77 2.18 -13.49
CA PHE A 25 -2.50 1.45 -13.58
C PHE A 25 -2.68 0.13 -14.32
N SER A 26 -1.69 -0.26 -15.10
CA SER A 26 -1.63 -1.61 -15.70
C SER A 26 -0.75 -2.52 -14.84
N ASN A 27 -1.02 -3.83 -14.85
CA ASN A 27 -0.03 -4.78 -14.34
C ASN A 27 1.16 -4.89 -15.28
N ASP A 28 2.25 -5.47 -14.79
CA ASP A 28 3.52 -5.62 -15.53
C ASP A 28 3.38 -6.40 -16.85
N GLU A 29 2.38 -7.28 -16.95
CA GLU A 29 2.09 -8.08 -18.15
C GLU A 29 1.16 -7.37 -19.14
N GLU A 30 0.64 -6.18 -18.79
CA GLU A 30 -0.35 -5.43 -19.59
C GLU A 30 -1.58 -6.26 -19.97
N THR A 31 -2.01 -7.14 -19.08
CA THR A 31 -3.22 -7.95 -19.26
C THR A 31 -4.42 -7.37 -18.50
N ARG A 32 -4.17 -6.49 -17.53
CA ARG A 32 -5.18 -5.90 -16.64
C ARG A 32 -4.91 -4.44 -16.39
N GLN A 33 -5.98 -3.65 -16.32
CA GLN A 33 -5.97 -2.28 -15.85
C GLN A 33 -6.77 -2.15 -14.56
N PHE A 34 -6.26 -1.36 -13.63
CA PHE A 34 -6.80 -1.13 -12.29
C PHE A 34 -7.15 0.34 -12.14
N LEU A 35 -8.36 0.61 -11.67
CA LEU A 35 -8.73 1.93 -11.20
C LEU A 35 -8.36 2.05 -9.72
N VAL A 36 -7.57 3.06 -9.39
CA VAL A 36 -6.90 3.18 -8.10
C VAL A 36 -7.10 4.53 -7.46
N ALA A 37 -7.12 4.55 -6.13
CA ALA A 37 -6.97 5.75 -5.32
C ALA A 37 -5.50 5.85 -4.89
N LYS A 38 -4.82 6.93 -5.28
CA LYS A 38 -3.41 7.16 -4.96
C LYS A 38 -3.28 7.69 -3.53
N LEU A 39 -2.31 7.16 -2.79
CA LEU A 39 -1.98 7.70 -1.48
C LEU A 39 -1.38 9.10 -1.60
N SER A 40 -1.63 9.94 -0.60
CA SER A 40 -1.01 11.27 -0.50
C SER A 40 0.50 11.18 -0.33
N ARG A 41 1.22 12.26 -0.63
CA ARG A 41 2.67 12.34 -0.40
C ARG A 41 3.07 11.98 1.03
N THR A 42 2.35 12.50 2.03
CA THR A 42 2.61 12.21 3.45
C THR A 42 2.45 10.73 3.77
N SER A 43 1.43 10.09 3.20
CA SER A 43 1.20 8.65 3.39
C SER A 43 2.23 7.79 2.64
N ASN A 44 2.69 8.21 1.47
CA ASN A 44 3.82 7.57 0.79
C ASN A 44 5.10 7.65 1.63
N ASP A 45 5.38 8.82 2.23
CA ASP A 45 6.53 9.01 3.12
C ASP A 45 6.42 8.11 4.36
N ALA A 46 5.22 7.96 4.94
CA ALA A 46 5.00 7.10 6.10
C ALA A 46 5.21 5.60 5.82
N LEU A 47 4.97 5.14 4.59
CA LEU A 47 5.20 3.75 4.18
C LEU A 47 6.65 3.48 3.73
N ARG A 48 7.50 4.50 3.68
CA ARG A 48 8.88 4.38 3.23
C ARG A 48 9.70 3.42 4.10
N ASP A 49 9.55 3.48 5.41
CA ASP A 49 10.34 2.63 6.32
C ASP A 49 9.96 1.16 6.21
N ILE A 50 8.67 0.87 5.97
CA ILE A 50 8.18 -0.47 5.64
C ILE A 50 8.84 -0.97 4.37
N ARG A 51 8.85 -0.15 3.30
CA ARG A 51 9.50 -0.49 2.04
C ARG A 51 10.99 -0.78 2.23
N VAL A 52 11.72 0.11 2.87
CA VAL A 52 13.17 -0.06 3.09
C VAL A 52 13.45 -1.35 3.86
N SER A 53 12.61 -1.65 4.85
CA SER A 53 12.70 -2.90 5.61
C SER A 53 12.43 -4.13 4.72
N LEU A 54 11.44 -4.06 3.82
CA LEU A 54 11.11 -5.13 2.88
C LEU A 54 12.23 -5.35 1.87
N ASP A 55 12.76 -4.29 1.25
CA ASP A 55 13.86 -4.36 0.28
C ASP A 55 15.12 -4.97 0.91
N ALA A 56 15.43 -4.60 2.17
CA ALA A 56 16.53 -5.18 2.92
C ALA A 56 16.30 -6.63 3.37
N ILE A 57 15.09 -7.16 3.24
CA ILE A 57 14.80 -8.59 3.44
C ILE A 57 14.90 -9.32 2.11
N LEU A 58 14.33 -8.78 1.03
CA LEU A 58 14.46 -9.33 -0.31
C LEU A 58 15.94 -9.51 -0.70
N SER A 59 16.78 -8.55 -0.37
CA SER A 59 18.22 -8.62 -0.63
C SER A 59 18.93 -9.78 0.10
N GLN A 60 18.40 -10.27 1.22
CA GLN A 60 18.96 -11.42 1.95
C GLN A 60 18.69 -12.75 1.23
N PHE A 61 17.76 -12.76 0.29
CA PHE A 61 17.40 -13.89 -0.55
C PHE A 61 17.85 -13.70 -1.99
N ASP A 62 18.78 -12.76 -2.24
CA ASP A 62 19.25 -12.40 -3.59
C ASP A 62 18.13 -11.98 -4.55
N LEU A 63 17.03 -11.44 -4.02
CA LEU A 63 15.90 -10.92 -4.79
C LEU A 63 16.06 -9.41 -5.04
N PRO A 64 15.56 -8.90 -6.19
CA PRO A 64 15.56 -7.46 -6.46
C PRO A 64 14.68 -6.70 -5.47
N ALA A 65 14.92 -5.39 -5.35
CA ALA A 65 13.99 -4.49 -4.67
C ALA A 65 12.61 -4.56 -5.32
N LEU A 66 11.55 -4.37 -4.52
CA LEU A 66 10.19 -4.64 -4.99
C LEU A 66 9.76 -3.71 -6.14
N TYR A 67 10.01 -2.41 -5.97
CA TYR A 67 9.74 -1.39 -6.98
C TYR A 67 10.88 -0.35 -6.99
N LYS A 68 11.30 0.08 -8.18
CA LYS A 68 12.26 1.17 -8.34
C LYS A 68 11.66 2.49 -7.85
N GLU A 69 10.47 2.81 -8.34
CA GLU A 69 9.67 3.99 -7.98
C GLU A 69 8.29 3.52 -7.52
N PRO A 70 8.07 3.37 -6.19
CA PRO A 70 6.80 2.87 -5.69
C PRO A 70 5.72 3.93 -5.85
N GLN A 71 4.55 3.50 -6.28
CA GLN A 71 3.34 4.31 -6.28
C GLN A 71 2.34 3.60 -5.38
N PHE A 72 2.27 3.98 -4.11
CA PHE A 72 1.33 3.35 -3.19
C PHE A 72 -0.11 3.77 -3.51
N HIS A 73 -1.00 2.78 -3.60
CA HIS A 73 -2.37 2.99 -4.03
C HIS A 73 -3.30 1.89 -3.47
N ALA A 74 -4.60 2.17 -3.50
CA ALA A 74 -5.65 1.19 -3.26
C ALA A 74 -6.46 0.98 -4.54
N SER A 75 -6.37 -0.20 -5.15
CA SER A 75 -7.20 -0.58 -6.28
C SER A 75 -8.61 -0.93 -5.80
N PHE A 76 -9.63 -0.38 -6.46
CA PHE A 76 -11.03 -0.63 -6.11
C PHE A 76 -11.88 -1.16 -7.27
N ALA A 77 -11.36 -1.13 -8.49
CA ALA A 77 -11.94 -1.82 -9.64
C ALA A 77 -10.84 -2.24 -10.63
N TRP A 78 -11.16 -3.18 -11.52
CA TRP A 78 -10.25 -3.63 -12.58
C TRP A 78 -11.02 -4.03 -13.84
N ARG A 79 -10.33 -4.00 -14.98
CA ARG A 79 -10.79 -4.50 -16.28
C ARG A 79 -9.67 -5.25 -17.00
N ASP A 80 -10.02 -6.01 -18.02
CA ASP A 80 -9.05 -6.51 -18.99
C ASP A 80 -8.37 -5.32 -19.69
N TYR A 81 -7.11 -5.48 -20.03
CA TYR A 81 -6.35 -4.41 -20.69
C TYR A 81 -7.00 -4.05 -22.03
N ASP A 82 -7.05 -2.75 -22.26
CA ASP A 82 -7.57 -2.09 -23.45
C ASP A 82 -6.76 -0.81 -23.67
N ASP A 83 -6.48 -0.46 -24.92
CA ASP A 83 -5.75 0.77 -25.29
C ASP A 83 -6.67 2.01 -25.26
N GLY A 84 -7.95 1.83 -24.96
CA GLY A 84 -8.93 2.88 -24.75
C GLY A 84 -8.57 3.85 -23.63
N ASP A 85 -8.72 5.13 -23.94
CA ASP A 85 -8.48 6.25 -23.03
C ASP A 85 -9.42 6.24 -21.81
N SER A 86 -8.84 6.51 -20.65
CA SER A 86 -9.53 6.60 -19.35
C SER A 86 -9.60 8.02 -18.80
N GLU A 87 -9.14 9.04 -19.53
CA GLU A 87 -9.14 10.45 -19.10
C GLU A 87 -10.55 10.92 -18.71
N TRP A 88 -11.57 10.62 -19.52
CA TRP A 88 -12.95 11.02 -19.22
C TRP A 88 -13.45 10.44 -17.89
N LEU A 89 -13.02 9.22 -17.54
CA LEU A 89 -13.42 8.56 -16.31
C LEU A 89 -12.71 9.21 -15.12
N LEU A 90 -11.41 9.47 -15.27
CA LEU A 90 -10.62 10.14 -14.25
C LEU A 90 -11.14 11.55 -13.98
N GLU A 91 -11.46 12.33 -15.01
CA GLU A 91 -12.04 13.66 -14.87
C GLU A 91 -13.37 13.63 -14.10
N ARG A 92 -14.23 12.64 -14.40
CA ARG A 92 -15.51 12.47 -13.69
C ARG A 92 -15.30 12.08 -12.24
N LEU A 93 -14.37 11.19 -11.94
CA LEU A 93 -14.04 10.78 -10.58
C LEU A 93 -13.44 11.93 -9.78
N ASP A 94 -12.53 12.68 -10.39
CA ASP A 94 -11.90 13.84 -9.75
C ASP A 94 -12.92 14.91 -9.43
N THR A 95 -13.80 15.23 -10.38
CA THR A 95 -14.85 16.23 -10.19
C THR A 95 -15.85 15.80 -9.11
N ALA A 96 -16.22 14.53 -9.07
CA ALA A 96 -17.26 14.04 -8.17
C ALA A 96 -16.75 13.69 -6.77
N PHE A 97 -15.52 13.18 -6.63
CA PHE A 97 -15.10 12.47 -5.42
C PHE A 97 -13.75 12.89 -4.85
N THR A 98 -12.91 13.67 -5.55
CA THR A 98 -11.55 13.94 -5.03
C THR A 98 -11.55 14.78 -3.73
N ALA A 99 -12.51 15.68 -3.54
CA ALA A 99 -12.66 16.39 -2.27
C ALA A 99 -12.98 15.44 -1.12
N ASP A 100 -13.97 14.56 -1.30
CA ASP A 100 -14.37 13.58 -0.29
C ASP A 100 -13.25 12.56 -0.04
N LEU A 101 -12.59 12.07 -1.10
CA LEU A 101 -11.49 11.14 -1.04
C LEU A 101 -10.32 11.69 -0.20
N ARG A 102 -9.95 12.96 -0.40
CA ARG A 102 -8.88 13.63 0.36
C ARG A 102 -9.21 13.82 1.84
N SER A 103 -10.49 13.78 2.20
CA SER A 103 -10.93 13.80 3.60
C SER A 103 -10.98 12.42 4.24
N GLN A 104 -10.79 11.34 3.47
CA GLN A 104 -10.75 9.98 4.00
C GLN A 104 -9.37 9.66 4.58
N HIS A 105 -9.42 9.02 5.74
CA HIS A 105 -8.26 8.53 6.48
C HIS A 105 -8.46 7.06 6.83
N ILE A 106 -7.41 6.26 6.68
CA ILE A 106 -7.39 4.85 7.00
C ILE A 106 -6.22 4.59 7.93
N GLU A 107 -6.54 4.19 9.16
CA GLU A 107 -5.56 3.69 10.10
C GLU A 107 -5.23 2.23 9.80
N ILE A 108 -3.96 1.93 9.55
CA ILE A 108 -3.45 0.56 9.40
C ILE A 108 -2.68 0.15 10.66
N ASP A 109 -2.98 -1.04 11.18
CA ASP A 109 -2.40 -1.60 12.40
C ASP A 109 -1.60 -2.88 12.16
N CYS A 110 -1.58 -3.38 10.92
CA CYS A 110 -0.90 -4.60 10.56
C CYS A 110 -0.51 -4.63 9.09
N ILE A 111 0.49 -5.47 8.79
CA ILE A 111 0.93 -5.83 7.45
C ILE A 111 0.58 -7.29 7.22
N LYS A 112 0.08 -7.61 6.02
CA LYS A 112 -0.22 -8.98 5.63
C LYS A 112 0.85 -9.48 4.66
N VAL A 113 1.35 -10.68 4.92
CA VAL A 113 2.33 -11.37 4.08
C VAL A 113 1.65 -12.60 3.50
N LYS A 114 1.64 -12.71 2.17
CA LYS A 114 1.11 -13.88 1.48
C LYS A 114 2.24 -14.67 0.84
N ILE A 115 2.32 -15.97 1.15
CA ILE A 115 3.26 -16.91 0.55
C ILE A 115 2.45 -18.13 0.08
N GLY A 116 2.31 -18.29 -1.24
CA GLY A 116 1.43 -19.29 -1.82
C GLY A 116 -0.02 -19.10 -1.38
N LYS A 117 -0.58 -20.10 -0.69
CA LYS A 117 -1.95 -20.07 -0.15
C LYS A 117 -2.03 -19.48 1.26
N ASP A 118 -0.88 -19.34 1.94
CA ASP A 118 -0.84 -18.96 3.34
C ASP A 118 -0.74 -17.44 3.47
N VAL A 119 -1.53 -16.88 4.39
CA VAL A 119 -1.51 -15.46 4.72
C VAL A 119 -1.17 -15.31 6.20
N THR A 120 -0.08 -14.61 6.48
CA THR A 120 0.36 -14.28 7.83
C THR A 120 0.09 -12.81 8.10
N VAL A 121 -0.49 -12.49 9.26
CA VAL A 121 -0.71 -11.12 9.71
C VAL A 121 0.41 -10.73 10.68
N VAL A 122 1.09 -9.63 10.40
CA VAL A 122 2.18 -9.06 11.20
C VAL A 122 1.71 -7.72 11.76
N PRO A 123 1.42 -7.60 13.06
CA PRO A 123 1.00 -6.33 13.65
C PRO A 123 2.13 -5.30 13.62
N LEU A 124 1.78 -4.03 13.39
CA LEU A 124 2.66 -2.87 13.54
C LEU A 124 2.74 -2.53 15.03
N ALA A 125 3.81 -2.98 15.69
CA ALA A 125 4.03 -2.96 17.16
C ALA A 125 2.84 -3.45 18.02
N GLN A 126 3.07 -4.46 18.86
CA GLN A 126 2.08 -4.79 19.88
C GLN A 126 1.88 -3.56 20.77
N LYS A 127 0.62 -3.08 20.89
CA LYS A 127 0.19 -2.43 22.14
C LYS A 127 0.66 -3.38 23.23
N LEU A 128 1.73 -3.02 23.96
CA LEU A 128 2.03 -3.63 25.23
C LEU A 128 0.77 -3.36 26.04
N ARG A 129 -0.17 -4.32 26.05
CA ARG A 129 -1.27 -4.33 27.00
C ARG A 129 -0.55 -4.37 28.33
N GLY A 130 -0.42 -3.20 28.94
CA GLY A 130 0.22 -3.03 30.23
C GLY A 130 -0.51 -3.93 31.21
N GLY A 131 0.08 -5.09 31.47
CA GLY A 131 -0.16 -5.77 32.72
C GLY A 131 0.37 -4.86 33.81
N ARG A 132 -0.51 -4.49 34.74
CA ARG A 132 -0.14 -4.30 36.14
C ARG A 132 -1.37 -4.52 37.02
N ASN A 133 -1.29 -5.67 37.71
CA ASN A 133 -1.80 -6.05 39.03
C ASN A 133 -3.26 -5.80 39.38
#